data_AF-A0A0P7ZJ87-F1
#
_entry.id   AF-A0A0P7ZJ87-F1
#
_cell.length_a   1.000
_cell.length_b   1.000
_cell.length_c   1.000
_cell.angle_alpha   90.00
_cell.angle_beta   90.00
_cell.angle_gamma   90.00
#
_symmetry.space_group_name_H-M   'P 1'
#
loop_
_entity.id
_entity.type
_entity.pdbx_description
1 polymer ?
#
loop_
_entity_poly.entity_id
_entity_poly.type
_entity_poly.pdbx_seq_one_letter_code
_entity_poly.pdbx_strand_id
1 'polypeptide(L)'
;MLDIKTPQQAQRLAHKSTWATGILTLFLTPAGYLYTGRKKLALIISVFWLPLILSNTDSDDLSALLGFLIIGAAIENVMAIHKARRLMNKRGIPTKPDIEYEEKPSNLTVTLLKLAQQKGEMTMADCVIQTGKSPEELRATLLELERQDLLRSGNRESDGAWVYRIV
;
A
#
# COMPACT_ATOMS: atom_id res chain seq x y z
N MET A 1 24.09 6.98 -2.35
CA MET A 1 23.40 6.84 -3.66
C MET A 1 23.23 5.34 -3.96
N LEU A 2 22.00 4.85 -4.20
CA LEU A 2 21.73 3.42 -4.44
C LEU A 2 22.38 2.95 -5.76
N ASP A 3 23.36 2.06 -5.66
CA ASP A 3 23.98 1.39 -6.79
C ASP A 3 23.29 0.03 -6.99
N ILE A 4 22.18 0.03 -7.74
CA ILE A 4 21.45 -1.19 -8.10
C ILE A 4 22.22 -1.85 -9.24
N LYS A 5 23.18 -2.71 -8.89
CA LYS A 5 24.11 -3.30 -9.86
C LYS A 5 23.49 -4.38 -10.74
N THR A 6 22.42 -5.02 -10.29
CA THR A 6 21.82 -6.16 -11.02
C THR A 6 20.28 -6.14 -11.01
N PRO A 7 19.62 -6.63 -12.08
CA PRO A 7 18.17 -6.76 -12.14
C PRO A 7 17.62 -7.67 -11.02
N GLN A 8 18.36 -8.71 -10.63
CA GLN A 8 17.99 -9.61 -9.53
C GLN A 8 17.96 -8.89 -8.17
N GLN A 9 18.89 -7.96 -7.91
CA GLN A 9 18.86 -7.13 -6.70
C GLN A 9 17.68 -6.17 -6.69
N ALA A 10 17.36 -5.57 -7.85
CA ALA A 10 16.19 -4.70 -7.99
C ALA A 10 14.89 -5.45 -7.69
N GLN A 11 14.76 -6.68 -8.21
CA GLN A 11 13.60 -7.54 -7.97
C GLN A 11 13.46 -7.91 -6.49
N ARG A 12 14.54 -8.42 -5.87
CA ARG A 12 14.55 -8.77 -4.44
C ARG A 12 14.21 -7.58 -3.54
N LEU A 13 14.61 -6.37 -3.90
CA LEU A 13 14.30 -5.17 -3.15
C LEU A 13 12.85 -4.71 -3.37
N ALA A 14 12.34 -4.83 -4.61
CA ALA A 14 10.98 -4.42 -4.95
C ALA A 14 9.89 -5.28 -4.29
N HIS A 15 10.17 -6.57 -4.06
CA HIS A 15 9.29 -7.48 -3.33
C HIS A 15 9.23 -7.24 -1.82
N LYS A 16 10.08 -6.37 -1.25
CA LYS A 16 10.08 -6.10 0.19
C LYS A 16 8.94 -5.16 0.57
N SER A 17 8.45 -5.31 1.80
CA SER A 17 7.40 -4.45 2.35
C SER A 17 7.98 -3.08 2.72
N THR A 18 7.35 -2.01 2.21
CA THR A 18 7.70 -0.62 2.53
C THR A 18 7.43 -0.31 4.00
N TRP A 19 6.31 -0.81 4.53
CA TRP A 19 5.91 -0.63 5.92
C TRP A 19 6.87 -1.34 6.89
N ALA A 20 7.17 -2.62 6.63
CA ALA A 20 8.11 -3.38 7.45
C ALA A 20 9.50 -2.74 7.43
N THR A 21 9.93 -2.24 6.27
CA THR A 21 11.20 -1.52 6.15
C THR A 21 11.22 -0.23 6.95
N GLY A 22 10.16 0.57 6.89
CA GLY A 22 10.05 1.82 7.64
C GLY A 22 10.10 1.59 9.14
N ILE A 23 9.27 0.66 9.65
CA ILE A 23 9.23 0.32 11.08
C ILE A 23 10.55 -0.28 11.55
N LEU A 24 11.10 -1.24 10.81
CA LEU A 24 12.37 -1.85 11.18
C LEU A 24 13.49 -0.81 11.24
N THR A 25 13.48 0.17 10.32
CA THR A 25 14.47 1.26 10.35
C THR A 25 14.24 2.22 11.51
N LEU A 26 13.00 2.46 11.92
CA LEU A 26 12.69 3.37 13.02
C LEU A 26 13.18 2.84 14.37
N PHE A 27 12.96 1.54 14.63
CA PHE A 27 13.33 0.91 15.90
C PHE A 27 14.76 0.37 15.92
N LEU A 28 15.27 -0.04 14.75
CA LEU A 28 16.59 -0.63 14.62
C LEU A 28 17.18 -0.23 13.26
N THR A 29 17.64 1.02 13.16
CA THR A 29 18.16 1.61 11.91
C THR A 29 19.09 0.67 11.14
N PRO A 30 20.08 0.01 11.76
CA PRO A 30 20.94 -0.96 11.07
C PRO A 30 20.18 -2.14 10.44
N ALA A 31 19.16 -2.66 11.12
CA ALA A 31 18.35 -3.77 10.63
C ALA A 31 17.54 -3.38 9.39
N GLY A 32 17.08 -2.12 9.29
CA GLY A 32 16.45 -1.60 8.07
C GLY A 32 17.37 -1.65 6.85
N TYR A 33 18.66 -1.32 7.02
CA TYR A 33 19.65 -1.40 5.95
C TYR A 33 20.07 -2.84 5.62
N LEU A 34 20.15 -3.73 6.62
CA LEU A 34 20.33 -5.17 6.38
C LEU A 34 19.13 -5.75 5.62
N TYR A 35 17.93 -5.41 6.03
CA TYR A 35 16.69 -5.84 5.39
C TYR A 35 16.61 -5.34 3.96
N THR A 36 17.08 -4.14 3.63
CA THR A 36 17.15 -3.67 2.23
C THR A 36 18.37 -4.21 1.45
N GLY A 37 19.16 -5.12 2.02
CA GLY A 37 20.31 -5.76 1.38
C GLY A 37 21.56 -4.89 1.30
N ARG A 38 21.59 -3.73 1.98
CA ARG A 38 22.68 -2.77 2.00
C ARG A 38 23.65 -3.03 3.15
N LYS A 39 24.32 -4.19 3.11
CA LYS A 39 25.22 -4.67 4.18
C LYS A 39 26.34 -3.68 4.54
N LYS A 40 26.95 -3.03 3.54
CA LYS A 40 28.01 -2.02 3.76
C LYS A 40 27.49 -0.81 4.54
N LEU A 41 26.31 -0.31 4.17
CA LEU A 41 25.71 0.84 4.82
C LEU A 41 25.20 0.49 6.23
N ALA A 42 24.65 -0.71 6.40
CA ALA A 42 24.26 -1.21 7.71
C ALA A 42 25.44 -1.30 8.68
N LEU A 43 26.62 -1.74 8.22
CA LEU A 43 27.83 -1.81 9.04
C LEU A 43 28.29 -0.41 9.46
N ILE A 44 28.35 0.53 8.52
CA ILE A 44 28.70 1.93 8.82
C ILE A 44 27.73 2.50 9.86
N ILE A 45 26.43 2.36 9.62
CA ILE A 45 25.41 2.89 10.53
C ILE A 45 25.47 2.22 11.90
N SER A 46 25.75 0.92 11.99
CA SER A 46 25.90 0.21 13.27
C SER A 46 27.02 0.81 14.11
N VAL A 47 28.15 1.17 13.50
CA VAL A 47 29.31 1.76 14.20
C VAL A 47 28.96 3.10 14.83
N PHE A 48 28.08 3.89 14.21
CA PHE A 48 27.64 5.18 14.76
C PHE A 48 26.43 5.05 15.69
N TRP A 49 25.52 4.11 15.41
CA TRP A 49 24.24 3.95 16.13
C TRP A 49 24.41 3.26 17.49
N LEU A 50 25.31 2.28 17.61
CA LEU A 50 25.58 1.58 18.87
C LEU A 50 26.13 2.49 19.97
N PRO A 51 27.17 3.32 19.72
CA PRO A 51 27.67 4.27 20.71
C PRO A 51 26.60 5.28 21.13
N LEU A 52 25.75 5.74 20.21
CA LEU A 52 24.69 6.73 20.49
C LEU A 52 23.61 6.19 21.43
N ILE A 53 23.33 4.88 21.41
CA ILE A 53 22.38 4.24 22.34
C ILE A 53 23.02 3.92 23.68
N LEU A 54 24.31 3.56 23.66
CA LEU A 54 25.05 3.23 24.87
C LEU A 54 25.50 4.48 25.64
N SER A 55 25.65 5.62 24.96
CA SER A 55 25.79 6.91 25.62
C SER A 55 24.44 7.34 26.18
N ASN A 56 24.35 7.53 27.50
CA ASN A 56 23.26 8.31 28.09
C ASN A 56 23.37 9.74 27.55
N THR A 57 22.60 10.03 26.51
CA THR A 57 22.55 11.35 25.89
C THR A 57 21.66 12.24 26.73
N ASP A 58 22.23 12.88 27.74
CA ASP A 58 21.53 13.84 28.61
C ASP A 58 21.29 15.21 27.93
N SER A 59 21.64 15.35 26.64
CA SER A 59 21.44 16.57 25.87
C SER A 59 20.25 16.46 24.91
N ASP A 60 19.26 17.33 25.12
CA ASP A 60 18.03 17.41 24.32
C ASP A 60 18.31 17.65 22.82
N ASP A 61 19.33 18.45 22.49
CA ASP A 61 19.74 18.74 21.12
C ASP A 61 20.22 17.49 20.36
N LEU A 62 20.94 16.60 21.04
CA LEU A 62 21.48 15.39 20.44
C LEU A 62 20.39 14.33 20.24
N SER A 63 19.42 14.28 21.17
CA SER A 63 18.20 13.47 21.04
C SER A 63 17.34 13.91 19.86
N ALA A 64 17.12 15.22 19.69
CA ALA A 64 16.37 15.77 18.56
C ALA A 64 17.06 15.45 17.22
N LEU A 65 18.38 15.68 17.15
CA LEU A 65 19.18 15.38 15.95
C LEU A 65 19.16 13.88 15.60
N LEU A 66 19.23 13.01 16.61
CA LEU A 66 19.10 11.56 16.43
C LEU A 66 17.72 11.19 15.87
N GLY A 67 16.64 11.79 16.40
CA GLY A 67 15.28 11.61 15.90
C GLY A 67 15.15 11.96 14.41
N PHE A 68 15.69 13.11 13.99
CA PHE A 68 15.70 13.51 12.58
C PHE A 68 16.50 12.55 11.69
N LEU A 69 17.65 12.06 12.17
CA LEU A 69 18.46 11.07 11.44
C LEU A 69 17.72 9.74 11.25
N ILE A 70 17.02 9.25 12.28
CA ILE A 70 16.24 8.01 12.21
C ILE A 70 15.07 8.15 11.22
N ILE A 71 14.34 9.27 11.29
CA ILE A 71 13.25 9.56 10.35
C ILE A 71 13.77 9.65 8.92
N GLY A 72 14.88 10.37 8.71
CA GLY A 72 15.54 10.49 7.40
C GLY A 72 15.96 9.13 6.84
N ALA A 73 16.56 8.28 7.66
CA ALA A 73 16.94 6.92 7.27
C ALA A 73 15.74 6.05 6.90
N ALA A 74 14.64 6.15 7.65
CA ALA A 74 13.40 5.43 7.35
C ALA A 74 12.82 5.86 5.99
N ILE A 75 12.76 7.17 5.73
CA ILE A 75 12.30 7.72 4.45
C ILE A 75 13.21 7.24 3.31
N GLU A 76 14.53 7.31 3.48
CA GLU A 76 15.50 6.85 2.47
C GLU A 76 15.30 5.36 2.16
N ASN A 77 15.08 4.53 3.20
CA ASN A 77 14.87 3.10 3.05
C ASN A 77 13.55 2.76 2.34
N VAL A 78 12.49 3.50 2.63
CA VAL A 78 11.20 3.38 1.94
C VAL A 78 11.32 3.84 0.49
N MET A 79 12.03 4.95 0.23
CA MET A 79 12.26 5.45 -1.12
C MET A 79 13.07 4.47 -1.98
N ALA A 80 14.03 3.76 -1.40
CA ALA A 80 14.80 2.73 -2.10
C ALA A 80 13.90 1.64 -2.70
N ILE A 81 12.89 1.20 -1.95
CA ILE A 81 11.92 0.19 -2.39
C ILE A 81 11.01 0.76 -3.47
N HIS A 82 10.53 2.00 -3.31
CA HIS A 82 9.72 2.67 -4.33
C HIS A 82 10.50 2.85 -5.65
N LYS A 83 11.77 3.24 -5.56
CA LYS A 83 12.66 3.37 -6.73
C LYS A 83 12.86 2.02 -7.41
N ALA A 84 13.08 0.94 -6.64
CA ALA A 84 13.19 -0.41 -7.18
C ALA A 84 11.91 -0.88 -7.87
N ARG A 85 10.73 -0.67 -7.26
CA ARG A 85 9.43 -0.98 -7.87
C ARG A 85 9.18 -0.19 -9.15
N ARG A 86 9.49 1.11 -9.17
CA ARG A 86 9.38 1.94 -10.40
C ARG A 86 10.28 1.43 -11.52
N LEU A 87 11.50 1.02 -11.22
CA LEU A 87 12.43 0.46 -12.22
C LEU A 87 11.94 -0.88 -12.79
N MET A 88 11.35 -1.72 -11.96
CA MET A 88 10.80 -3.01 -12.38
C MET A 88 9.50 -2.87 -13.18
N ASN A 89 8.61 -1.95 -12.77
CA ASN A 89 7.39 -1.63 -13.51
C ASN A 89 7.70 -1.08 -14.91
N LYS A 90 8.73 -0.22 -15.03
CA LYS A 90 9.26 0.22 -16.34
C LYS A 90 9.80 -0.91 -17.21
N ARG A 91 10.15 -2.05 -16.62
CA ARG A 91 10.65 -3.25 -17.33
C ARG A 91 9.56 -4.30 -17.57
N GLY A 92 8.31 -4.02 -17.19
CA GLY A 92 7.19 -4.97 -17.33
C GLY A 92 7.29 -6.19 -16.43
N ILE A 93 8.14 -6.16 -15.39
CA ILE A 93 8.33 -7.30 -14.48
C ILE A 93 7.41 -7.10 -13.26
N PRO A 94 6.46 -8.03 -12.99
CA PRO A 94 5.58 -7.93 -11.83
C PRO A 94 6.40 -7.98 -10.53
N THR A 95 6.16 -7.01 -9.64
CA THR A 95 6.93 -6.81 -8.40
C THR A 95 6.19 -7.10 -7.10
N LYS A 96 4.95 -7.58 -7.17
CA LYS A 96 4.23 -7.96 -5.95
C LYS A 96 4.65 -9.38 -5.55
N PRO A 97 5.03 -9.62 -4.29
CA PRO A 97 4.92 -10.96 -3.75
C PRO A 97 3.42 -11.27 -3.66
N ASP A 98 3.03 -12.47 -4.09
CA ASP A 98 1.72 -13.08 -3.82
C ASP A 98 1.60 -13.37 -2.32
N ILE A 99 1.64 -12.31 -1.52
CA ILE A 99 0.94 -12.31 -0.26
C ILE A 99 -0.40 -11.73 -0.65
N GLU A 100 -1.37 -12.63 -0.72
CA GLU A 100 -2.80 -12.43 -0.75
C GLU A 100 -3.19 -11.56 0.46
N TYR A 101 -2.82 -10.27 0.41
CA TYR A 101 -3.57 -9.27 1.15
C TYR A 101 -4.92 -9.27 0.47
N GLU A 102 -5.96 -9.65 1.23
CA GLU A 102 -7.36 -9.36 0.93
C GLU A 102 -7.39 -8.14 0.01
N GLU A 103 -7.89 -8.35 -1.21
CA GLU A 103 -8.19 -7.25 -2.12
C GLU A 103 -8.91 -6.21 -1.28
N LYS A 104 -8.20 -5.14 -0.93
CA LYS A 104 -8.80 -3.97 -0.31
C LYS A 104 -9.96 -3.67 -1.25
N PRO A 105 -11.22 -3.88 -0.85
CA PRO A 105 -12.32 -3.90 -1.79
C PRO A 105 -12.18 -2.63 -2.58
N SER A 106 -12.09 -2.78 -3.92
CA SER A 106 -11.74 -1.68 -4.79
C SER A 106 -12.55 -0.47 -4.32
N ASN A 107 -11.96 0.73 -4.26
CA ASN A 107 -12.67 1.90 -3.69
C ASN A 107 -14.10 2.01 -4.28
N LEU A 108 -14.26 1.56 -5.52
CA LEU A 108 -15.53 1.34 -6.20
C LEU A 108 -16.49 0.38 -5.46
N THR A 109 -16.10 -0.84 -5.14
CA THR A 109 -16.89 -1.84 -4.40
C THR A 109 -17.45 -1.28 -3.09
N VAL A 110 -16.60 -0.66 -2.25
CA VAL A 110 -17.05 -0.07 -0.98
C VAL A 110 -17.98 1.12 -1.22
N THR A 111 -17.70 1.93 -2.23
CA THR A 111 -18.53 3.09 -2.58
C THR A 111 -19.91 2.66 -3.05
N LEU A 112 -20.00 1.60 -3.87
CA LEU A 112 -21.27 1.03 -4.32
C LEU A 112 -22.05 0.45 -3.13
N LEU A 113 -21.43 -0.33 -2.25
CA LEU A 113 -22.11 -0.86 -1.07
C LEU A 113 -22.61 0.25 -0.13
N LYS A 114 -21.83 1.32 0.07
CA LYS A 114 -22.28 2.49 0.83
C LYS A 114 -23.46 3.20 0.16
N LEU A 115 -23.44 3.32 -1.16
CA LEU A 115 -24.55 3.90 -1.92
C LEU A 115 -25.82 3.06 -1.75
N ALA A 116 -25.69 1.73 -1.77
CA ALA A 116 -26.83 0.81 -1.58
C ALA A 116 -27.42 0.98 -0.18
N GLN A 117 -26.55 1.07 0.83
CA GLN A 117 -26.96 1.24 2.21
C GLN A 117 -27.69 2.57 2.44
N GLN A 118 -27.24 3.64 1.79
CA GLN A 118 -27.83 4.97 1.96
C GLN A 118 -29.17 5.15 1.24
N LYS A 119 -29.30 4.63 0.01
CA LYS A 119 -30.50 4.78 -0.80
C LYS A 119 -31.50 3.63 -0.65
N GLY A 120 -31.08 2.50 -0.08
CA GLY A 120 -31.83 1.24 -0.06
C GLY A 120 -31.81 0.54 -1.42
N GLU A 121 -32.19 1.26 -2.48
CA GLU A 121 -32.18 0.79 -3.86
C GLU A 121 -31.38 1.74 -4.75
N MET A 122 -30.57 1.17 -5.65
CA MET A 122 -29.83 1.96 -6.64
C MET A 122 -30.08 1.45 -8.05
N THR A 123 -30.10 2.37 -9.01
CA THR A 123 -30.07 2.03 -10.44
C THR A 123 -28.63 2.07 -10.97
N MET A 124 -28.41 1.55 -12.18
CA MET A 124 -27.14 1.72 -12.88
C MET A 124 -26.80 3.22 -13.08
N ALA A 125 -27.80 4.07 -13.29
CA ALA A 125 -27.61 5.51 -13.43
C ALA A 125 -27.08 6.15 -12.13
N ASP A 126 -27.63 5.75 -10.97
CA ASP A 126 -27.15 6.21 -9.66
C ASP A 126 -25.66 5.85 -9.45
N CYS A 127 -25.28 4.64 -9.87
CA CYS A 127 -23.89 4.18 -9.79
C CYS A 127 -22.97 5.06 -10.65
N VAL A 128 -23.34 5.29 -11.91
CA VAL A 128 -22.56 6.12 -12.85
C VAL A 128 -22.42 7.55 -12.32
N ILE A 129 -23.50 8.15 -11.83
CA ILE A 129 -23.50 9.52 -11.28
C ILE A 129 -22.58 9.61 -10.06
N GLN A 130 -22.68 8.63 -9.15
CA GLN A 130 -21.93 8.67 -7.90
C GLN A 130 -20.44 8.39 -8.08
N THR A 131 -20.09 7.45 -8.95
CA THR A 131 -18.69 6.98 -9.10
C THR A 131 -17.97 7.62 -10.26
N GLY A 132 -18.67 8.29 -11.19
CA GLY A 132 -18.10 8.86 -12.41
C GLY A 132 -17.52 7.80 -13.36
N LYS A 133 -17.94 6.53 -13.22
CA LYS A 133 -17.40 5.40 -13.98
C LYS A 133 -18.31 5.02 -15.13
N SER A 134 -17.73 4.37 -16.14
CA SER A 134 -18.50 3.87 -17.27
C SER A 134 -19.43 2.72 -16.83
N PRO A 135 -20.57 2.52 -17.51
CA PRO A 135 -21.48 1.42 -17.22
C PRO A 135 -20.83 0.03 -17.35
N GLU A 136 -19.86 -0.11 -18.26
CA GLU A 136 -19.14 -1.37 -18.49
C GLU A 136 -18.27 -1.77 -17.29
N GLU A 137 -17.51 -0.82 -16.72
CA GLU A 137 -16.69 -1.05 -15.52
C GLU A 137 -17.57 -1.38 -14.29
N LEU A 138 -18.70 -0.69 -14.17
CA LEU A 138 -19.64 -0.89 -13.07
C LEU A 138 -20.34 -2.24 -13.14
N ARG A 139 -20.71 -2.68 -14.35
CA ARG A 139 -21.43 -3.95 -14.54
C ARG A 139 -20.62 -5.15 -14.08
N ALA A 140 -19.33 -5.19 -14.38
CA ALA A 140 -18.44 -6.25 -13.91
C ALA A 140 -18.38 -6.30 -12.38
N THR A 141 -18.30 -5.13 -11.74
CA THR A 141 -18.23 -5.01 -10.28
C THR A 141 -19.56 -5.38 -9.60
N LEU A 142 -20.69 -4.97 -10.18
CA LEU A 142 -22.02 -5.29 -9.66
C LEU A 142 -22.36 -6.78 -9.79
N LEU A 143 -21.99 -7.41 -10.91
CA LEU A 143 -22.14 -8.86 -11.10
C LEU A 143 -21.31 -9.64 -10.08
N GLU A 144 -20.09 -9.17 -9.79
CA GLU A 144 -19.25 -9.81 -8.77
C GLU A 144 -19.84 -9.66 -7.37
N LEU A 145 -20.38 -8.48 -7.03
CA LEU A 145 -21.07 -8.25 -5.75
C LEU A 145 -22.33 -9.11 -5.60
N GLU A 146 -23.06 -9.34 -6.70
CA GLU A 146 -24.20 -10.25 -6.72
C GLU A 146 -23.78 -11.72 -6.58
N ARG A 147 -22.69 -12.12 -7.24
CA ARG A 147 -22.10 -13.46 -7.10
C ARG A 147 -21.66 -13.76 -5.66
N GLN A 148 -21.21 -12.73 -4.94
CA GLN A 148 -20.82 -12.81 -3.53
C GLN A 148 -22.00 -12.70 -2.55
N ASP A 149 -23.25 -12.62 -3.04
CA ASP A 149 -24.48 -12.44 -2.25
C ASP A 149 -24.45 -11.19 -1.35
N LEU A 150 -23.74 -10.14 -1.79
CA LEU A 150 -23.71 -8.83 -1.11
C LEU A 150 -24.77 -7.87 -1.67
N LEU A 151 -25.17 -8.08 -2.92
CA LEU A 151 -26.23 -7.35 -3.59
C LEU A 151 -27.19 -8.33 -4.27
N ARG A 152 -28.45 -7.92 -4.41
CA ARG A 152 -29.44 -8.59 -5.26
C ARG A 152 -29.94 -7.62 -6.31
N SER A 153 -29.99 -8.09 -7.55
CA SER A 153 -30.64 -7.38 -8.63
C SER A 153 -32.12 -7.77 -8.75
N GLY A 154 -32.95 -6.85 -9.24
CA GLY A 154 -34.36 -7.12 -9.48
C GLY A 154 -35.12 -5.92 -10.02
N ASN A 155 -36.37 -6.14 -10.38
CA ASN A 155 -37.26 -5.06 -10.78
C ASN A 155 -37.87 -4.42 -9.54
N ARG A 156 -37.80 -3.09 -9.47
CA ARG A 156 -38.50 -2.29 -8.47
C ARG A 156 -40.00 -2.38 -8.69
N GLU A 157 -40.77 -2.59 -7.63
CA GLU A 157 -42.22 -2.80 -7.71
C GLU A 157 -42.99 -1.56 -8.19
N SER A 158 -42.47 -0.36 -7.94
CA SER A 158 -43.17 0.90 -8.26
C SER A 158 -43.15 1.27 -9.74
N ASP A 159 -42.03 1.04 -10.44
CA ASP A 159 -41.79 1.54 -11.80
C ASP A 159 -41.21 0.48 -12.75
N GLY A 160 -40.93 -0.74 -12.27
CA GLY A 160 -40.31 -1.81 -13.05
C GLY A 160 -38.84 -1.57 -13.40
N ALA A 161 -38.20 -0.55 -12.84
CA ALA A 161 -36.79 -0.26 -13.11
C ALA A 161 -35.89 -1.35 -12.53
N TRP A 162 -34.80 -1.67 -13.24
CA TRP A 162 -33.79 -2.60 -12.76
C TRP A 162 -32.93 -1.94 -11.68
N VAL A 163 -32.97 -2.50 -10.47
CA VAL A 163 -32.30 -1.97 -9.29
C VAL A 163 -31.43 -3.01 -8.60
N TYR A 164 -30.46 -2.52 -7.85
CA TYR A 164 -29.61 -3.29 -6.96
C TYR A 164 -29.88 -2.88 -5.52
N ARG A 165 -30.02 -3.88 -4.63
CA ARG A 165 -30.26 -3.70 -3.19
C ARG A 165 -29.31 -4.59 -2.39
N ILE A 166 -28.92 -4.15 -1.19
CA ILE A 166 -28.19 -5.01 -0.25
C ILE A 166 -29.09 -6.18 0.17
N VAL A 167 -28.47 -7.34 0.37
CA VAL A 167 -29.12 -8.54 0.91
C VAL A 167 -29.47 -8.38 2.38
#